data_AF-A0AAI9U0G5-F1
#
_entry.id   AF-A0AAI9U0G5-F1
#
_cell.length_a   1.000
_cell.length_b   1.000
_cell.length_c   1.000
_cell.angle_alpha   90.00
_cell.angle_beta   90.00
_cell.angle_gamma   90.00
#
_symmetry.space_group_name_H-M   'P 1'
#
loop_
_entity.id
_entity.type
_entity.pdbx_description
1 polymer ?
#
loop_
_entity_poly.entity_id
_entity_poly.type
_entity_poly.pdbx_seq_one_letter_code
_entity_poly.pdbx_strand_id
1 'polypeptide(L)'
;MTPAWKQPFWLAYFLFSIFASLVFASKQCESSRYEHKHRVFVLTDMSNEPDDQMSLVRFLTYANELDVQGIAAITSTWLRNRTDADTIQEVIRGYGEVVDNLNSNVPADATYPSAEDLLGKVSSGHAVYGLASLNQNNLSSAAVALVQAADESSDTDPLWVSVWGGAAVLAESLQHVASTREADAVSKFVDTLRVYSISDQDDAGPWIRDRFPKLFYIVSLHGWNEYTQPTWIGISGEEYRHFDKGGPNTEIVSNDWLQKHIRIGPLGSHYLNWTFIMEGDTPAFLSLVQNGLGDIDNPQWGGWGGRYSLLDTSTADGGRRLYSDTADYVRGANGEAFSSKYATIWRWREDFQHDFASRMQWTINGEFGENNHQPVAVVNGSCGPSSFQVEYQFGESLVFDAAESWDPDSDALSFEWFHYREATGRDLEGFTIPLVSQNMDIANLTADGSVVRVEPLKNQASLYLCYGISKSLITNEI
;
A
#
# COMPACT_ATOMS: atom_id res chain seq x y z
N MET A 1 -20.35 45.00 74.82
CA MET A 1 -18.91 44.86 74.52
C MET A 1 -18.75 43.74 73.51
N THR A 2 -18.06 44.03 72.39
CA THR A 2 -17.46 43.09 71.41
C THR A 2 -18.39 42.20 70.55
N PRO A 3 -17.99 41.83 69.31
CA PRO A 3 -18.79 42.18 68.13
C PRO A 3 -19.15 41.02 67.16
N ALA A 4 -20.11 41.34 66.28
CA ALA A 4 -20.29 40.95 64.88
C ALA A 4 -19.70 39.62 64.34
N TRP A 5 -20.57 38.78 63.77
CA TRP A 5 -20.26 38.02 62.55
C TRP A 5 -21.43 38.10 61.56
N LYS A 6 -21.21 38.86 60.47
CA LYS A 6 -21.90 38.69 59.19
C LYS A 6 -21.25 37.49 58.50
N GLN A 7 -22.03 36.60 57.90
CA GLN A 7 -21.56 35.78 56.77
C GLN A 7 -22.47 36.02 55.56
N PRO A 8 -21.91 36.35 54.39
CA PRO A 8 -22.68 36.46 53.16
C PRO A 8 -22.82 35.08 52.50
N PHE A 9 -24.04 34.80 52.03
CA PHE A 9 -24.29 33.98 50.85
C PHE A 9 -23.35 34.43 49.73
N TRP A 10 -22.51 33.55 49.18
CA TRP A 10 -21.97 33.56 47.80
C TRP A 10 -20.91 32.46 47.70
N LEU A 11 -21.30 31.18 47.57
CA LEU A 11 -20.41 30.14 47.06
C LEU A 11 -21.21 28.92 46.58
N ALA A 12 -22.10 29.12 45.60
CA ALA A 12 -22.83 28.02 44.98
C ALA A 12 -23.15 28.32 43.51
N TYR A 13 -22.19 28.86 42.76
CA TYR A 13 -22.31 29.02 41.30
C TYR A 13 -20.95 29.01 40.57
N PHE A 14 -19.93 28.35 41.15
CA PHE A 14 -18.60 28.23 40.52
C PHE A 14 -18.01 26.81 40.57
N LEU A 15 -18.89 25.80 40.72
CA LEU A 15 -18.51 24.38 40.69
C LEU A 15 -19.40 23.56 39.74
N PHE A 16 -20.02 24.21 38.75
CA PHE A 16 -20.80 23.54 37.70
C PHE A 16 -20.37 23.92 36.28
N SER A 17 -19.12 24.38 36.12
CA SER A 17 -18.53 24.66 34.80
C SER A 17 -17.05 24.26 34.68
N ILE A 18 -16.53 23.44 35.61
CA ILE A 18 -15.14 22.91 35.56
C ILE A 18 -15.13 21.36 35.52
N PHE A 19 -16.29 20.72 35.33
CA PHE A 19 -16.42 19.26 35.18
C PHE A 19 -17.20 18.87 33.91
N ALA A 20 -17.12 19.69 32.87
CA ALA A 20 -17.54 19.36 31.51
C ALA A 20 -16.39 19.47 30.49
N SER A 21 -15.16 19.61 30.97
CA SER A 21 -13.94 19.28 30.23
C SER A 21 -13.47 17.87 30.66
N LEU A 22 -14.41 16.93 30.68
CA LEU A 22 -14.08 15.52 30.49
C LEU A 22 -13.65 15.44 29.04
N VAL A 23 -12.32 15.41 28.88
CA VAL A 23 -11.55 14.97 27.73
C VAL A 23 -12.41 14.14 26.77
N PHE A 24 -13.09 14.80 25.82
CA PHE A 24 -13.12 14.23 24.49
C PHE A 24 -11.65 14.27 24.10
N ALA A 25 -10.95 13.14 24.25
CA ALA A 25 -9.74 12.95 23.47
C ALA A 25 -10.22 13.19 22.04
N SER A 26 -9.79 14.30 21.44
CA SER A 26 -10.12 14.56 20.05
C SER A 26 -9.63 13.33 19.31
N LYS A 27 -10.54 12.63 18.61
CA LYS A 27 -10.21 11.57 17.66
C LYS A 27 -9.52 12.19 16.44
N GLN A 28 -8.45 12.92 16.71
CA GLN A 28 -7.69 13.71 15.76
C GLN A 28 -7.11 12.73 14.75
N CYS A 29 -7.28 13.04 13.47
CA CYS A 29 -6.83 12.21 12.37
C CYS A 29 -7.48 10.80 12.27
N GLU A 30 -8.59 10.50 12.97
CA GLU A 30 -9.25 9.17 12.88
C GLU A 30 -9.58 8.78 11.43
N SER A 31 -10.08 9.75 10.65
CA SER A 31 -10.53 9.50 9.28
C SER A 31 -9.48 9.85 8.21
N SER A 32 -8.31 10.36 8.59
CA SER A 32 -7.42 11.03 7.64
C SER A 32 -6.89 10.09 6.56
N ARG A 33 -6.71 8.80 6.88
CA ARG A 33 -6.35 7.72 5.94
C ARG A 33 -7.45 7.33 4.95
N TYR A 34 -8.65 7.90 5.06
CA TYR A 34 -9.81 7.58 4.21
C TYR A 34 -10.30 8.79 3.40
N GLU A 35 -9.74 9.98 3.64
CA GLU A 35 -10.15 11.23 2.97
C GLU A 35 -9.91 11.19 1.46
N HIS A 36 -8.87 10.48 1.00
CA HIS A 36 -8.44 10.44 -0.39
C HIS A 36 -8.15 9.01 -0.85
N LYS A 37 -9.18 8.30 -1.31
CA LYS A 37 -9.04 6.93 -1.81
C LYS A 37 -8.43 6.92 -3.21
N HIS A 38 -7.35 6.19 -3.41
CA HIS A 38 -6.71 6.08 -4.72
C HIS A 38 -7.54 5.24 -5.69
N ARG A 39 -7.75 5.76 -6.91
CA ARG A 39 -8.48 5.06 -7.98
C ARG A 39 -7.69 3.88 -8.49
N VAL A 40 -8.28 2.69 -8.50
CA VAL A 40 -7.60 1.45 -8.91
C VAL A 40 -8.43 0.60 -9.86
N PHE A 41 -7.79 0.08 -10.90
CA PHE A 41 -8.33 -0.88 -11.85
C PHE A 41 -7.42 -2.12 -11.90
N VAL A 42 -7.94 -3.28 -11.52
CA VAL A 42 -7.16 -4.52 -11.43
C VAL A 42 -7.31 -5.34 -12.71
N LEU A 43 -6.19 -5.82 -13.26
CA LEU A 43 -6.14 -6.79 -14.36
C LEU A 43 -5.52 -8.10 -13.85
N THR A 44 -6.33 -9.15 -13.71
CA THR A 44 -5.93 -10.44 -13.12
C THR A 44 -6.21 -11.62 -14.05
N ASP A 45 -5.24 -12.52 -14.22
CA ASP A 45 -5.41 -13.78 -14.92
C ASP A 45 -5.89 -14.89 -13.98
N MET A 46 -6.97 -14.56 -13.26
CA MET A 46 -7.66 -15.40 -12.28
C MET A 46 -7.74 -16.87 -12.69
N SER A 47 -7.52 -17.76 -11.72
CA SER A 47 -7.51 -19.21 -11.88
C SER A 47 -6.34 -19.76 -12.74
N ASN A 48 -5.32 -18.95 -13.02
CA ASN A 48 -4.02 -19.44 -13.46
C ASN A 48 -3.31 -20.16 -12.30
N GLU A 49 -3.04 -19.41 -11.23
CA GLU A 49 -2.40 -19.86 -10.00
C GLU A 49 -3.25 -19.43 -8.79
N PRO A 50 -3.04 -20.03 -7.60
CA PRO A 50 -3.81 -19.66 -6.41
C PRO A 50 -3.62 -18.22 -5.95
N ASP A 51 -2.55 -17.54 -6.37
CA ASP A 51 -2.11 -16.24 -5.85
C ASP A 51 -2.92 -15.05 -6.33
N ASP A 52 -3.45 -15.04 -7.55
CA ASP A 52 -4.45 -14.04 -7.96
C ASP A 52 -5.67 -14.05 -7.02
N GLN A 53 -6.16 -15.24 -6.66
CA GLN A 53 -7.33 -15.39 -5.77
C GLN A 53 -6.99 -14.99 -4.34
N MET A 54 -5.81 -15.36 -3.84
CA MET A 54 -5.32 -14.93 -2.52
C MET A 54 -5.16 -13.39 -2.47
N SER A 55 -4.57 -12.80 -3.51
CA SER A 55 -4.37 -11.35 -3.63
C SER A 55 -5.69 -10.60 -3.71
N LEU A 56 -6.70 -11.15 -4.40
CA LEU A 56 -8.06 -10.59 -4.43
C LEU A 56 -8.72 -10.62 -3.04
N VAL A 57 -8.58 -11.71 -2.29
CA VAL A 57 -9.08 -11.77 -0.90
C VAL A 57 -8.45 -10.66 -0.06
N ARG A 58 -7.12 -10.50 -0.12
CA ARG A 58 -6.45 -9.39 0.60
C ARG A 58 -6.94 -8.04 0.11
N PHE A 59 -6.94 -7.79 -1.20
CA PHE A 59 -7.38 -6.53 -1.81
C PHE A 59 -8.75 -6.08 -1.30
N LEU A 60 -9.71 -7.00 -1.19
CA LEU A 60 -11.07 -6.70 -0.70
C LEU A 60 -11.09 -6.24 0.77
N THR A 61 -10.13 -6.69 1.60
CA THR A 61 -10.00 -6.20 2.98
C THR A 61 -9.44 -4.77 3.09
N TYR A 62 -8.89 -4.23 2.01
CA TYR A 62 -8.44 -2.84 1.90
C TYR A 62 -9.37 -1.97 1.04
N ALA A 63 -10.50 -2.51 0.58
CA ALA A 63 -11.40 -1.80 -0.35
C ALA A 63 -12.05 -0.54 0.26
N ASN A 64 -12.00 -0.37 1.59
CA ASN A 64 -12.38 0.89 2.24
C ASN A 64 -11.38 2.04 2.00
N GLU A 65 -10.14 1.75 1.62
CA GLU A 65 -9.07 2.73 1.37
C GLU A 65 -8.85 2.99 -0.13
N LEU A 66 -9.55 2.24 -0.98
CA LEU A 66 -9.37 2.25 -2.43
C LEU A 66 -10.66 2.65 -3.13
N ASP A 67 -10.54 3.47 -4.18
CA ASP A 67 -11.66 3.76 -5.08
C ASP A 67 -11.62 2.75 -6.24
N VAL A 68 -12.17 1.56 -6.00
CA VAL A 68 -12.15 0.46 -6.98
C VAL A 68 -12.98 0.85 -8.21
N GLN A 69 -12.32 1.01 -9.36
CA GLN A 69 -12.95 1.38 -10.64
C GLN A 69 -13.25 0.16 -11.52
N GLY A 70 -12.57 -0.96 -11.31
CA GLY A 70 -12.75 -2.15 -12.11
C GLY A 70 -11.90 -3.33 -11.66
N ILE A 71 -12.42 -4.53 -11.87
CA ILE A 71 -11.69 -5.79 -11.69
C ILE A 71 -11.92 -6.64 -12.94
N ALA A 72 -10.90 -6.78 -13.77
CA ALA A 72 -11.02 -7.44 -15.06
C ALA A 72 -10.31 -8.79 -15.08
N ALA A 73 -11.03 -9.82 -15.49
CA ALA A 73 -10.45 -11.10 -15.87
C ALA A 73 -9.72 -10.98 -17.21
N ILE A 74 -8.46 -11.38 -17.25
CA ILE A 74 -7.59 -11.27 -18.42
C ILE A 74 -6.86 -12.58 -18.73
N THR A 75 -6.05 -12.57 -19.79
CA THR A 75 -5.10 -13.63 -20.13
C THR A 75 -3.68 -13.24 -19.75
N SER A 76 -2.80 -14.23 -19.63
CA SER A 76 -1.35 -14.06 -19.48
C SER A 76 -0.61 -15.12 -20.30
N THR A 77 0.71 -15.21 -20.18
CA THR A 77 1.48 -16.34 -20.72
C THR A 77 1.07 -17.68 -20.11
N TRP A 78 0.58 -17.69 -18.88
CA TRP A 78 0.22 -18.90 -18.13
C TRP A 78 -1.26 -19.25 -18.33
N LEU A 79 -2.09 -18.25 -18.65
CA LEU A 79 -3.50 -18.40 -19.02
C LEU A 79 -3.80 -17.76 -20.39
N ARG A 80 -3.39 -18.41 -21.48
CA ARG A 80 -3.29 -17.76 -22.81
C ARG A 80 -4.58 -17.59 -23.61
N ASN A 81 -5.64 -18.34 -23.28
CA ASN A 81 -6.78 -18.52 -24.18
C ASN A 81 -8.14 -18.62 -23.47
N ARG A 82 -8.22 -18.21 -22.20
CA ARG A 82 -9.45 -18.12 -21.42
C ARG A 82 -9.30 -17.02 -20.36
N THR A 83 -10.43 -16.55 -19.87
CA THR A 83 -10.56 -15.61 -18.73
C THR A 83 -11.49 -16.23 -17.69
N ASP A 84 -11.35 -15.87 -16.42
CA ASP A 84 -12.17 -16.41 -15.34
C ASP A 84 -12.82 -15.31 -14.46
N ALA A 85 -13.80 -14.61 -15.03
CA ALA A 85 -14.56 -13.60 -14.28
C ALA A 85 -15.53 -14.21 -13.26
N ASP A 86 -15.90 -15.48 -13.43
CA ASP A 86 -16.83 -16.17 -12.53
C ASP A 86 -16.18 -16.36 -11.15
N THR A 87 -14.91 -16.80 -11.11
CA THR A 87 -14.17 -16.89 -9.84
C THR A 87 -14.01 -15.52 -9.16
N ILE A 88 -13.75 -14.45 -9.91
CA ILE A 88 -13.71 -13.08 -9.34
C ILE A 88 -15.04 -12.76 -8.65
N GLN A 89 -16.17 -13.03 -9.32
CA GLN A 89 -17.50 -12.79 -8.75
C GLN A 89 -17.79 -13.68 -7.54
N GLU A 90 -17.32 -14.94 -7.53
CA GLU A 90 -17.47 -15.85 -6.38
C GLU A 90 -16.76 -15.31 -5.14
N VAL A 91 -15.53 -14.82 -5.28
CA VAL A 91 -14.80 -14.20 -4.15
C VAL A 91 -15.51 -12.93 -3.66
N ILE A 92 -16.00 -12.08 -4.57
CA ILE A 92 -16.75 -10.87 -4.20
C ILE A 92 -18.06 -11.22 -3.48
N ARG A 93 -18.75 -12.30 -3.87
CA ARG A 93 -19.93 -12.78 -3.14
C ARG A 93 -19.58 -13.23 -1.72
N GLY A 94 -18.47 -13.96 -1.54
CA GLY A 94 -17.96 -14.31 -0.20
C GLY A 94 -17.60 -13.08 0.64
N TYR A 95 -17.06 -12.03 0.02
CA TYR A 95 -16.87 -10.72 0.67
C TYR A 95 -18.20 -10.07 1.08
N GLY A 96 -19.25 -10.19 0.26
CA GLY A 96 -20.58 -9.68 0.57
C GLY A 96 -21.20 -10.29 1.84
N GLU A 97 -20.76 -11.47 2.25
CA GLU A 97 -21.20 -12.11 3.50
C GLU A 97 -20.56 -11.50 4.76
N VAL A 98 -19.45 -10.75 4.60
CA VAL A 98 -18.66 -10.23 5.72
C VAL A 98 -18.55 -8.70 5.75
N VAL A 99 -19.08 -8.01 4.74
CA VAL A 99 -18.96 -6.54 4.61
C VAL A 99 -19.57 -5.76 5.78
N ASP A 100 -20.63 -6.29 6.40
CA ASP A 100 -21.24 -5.66 7.58
C ASP A 100 -20.33 -5.73 8.81
N ASN A 101 -19.62 -6.86 8.99
CA ASN A 101 -18.62 -6.99 10.06
C ASN A 101 -17.44 -6.06 9.81
N LEU A 102 -16.94 -6.00 8.56
CA LEU A 102 -15.89 -5.06 8.16
C LEU A 102 -16.27 -3.60 8.45
N ASN A 103 -17.49 -3.20 8.05
CA ASN A 103 -18.02 -1.85 8.31
C ASN A 103 -18.20 -1.52 9.79
N SER A 104 -18.33 -2.54 10.67
CA SER A 104 -18.43 -2.33 12.11
C SER A 104 -17.08 -2.06 12.79
N ASN A 105 -15.97 -2.30 12.08
CA ASN A 105 -14.60 -2.11 12.56
C ASN A 105 -13.92 -0.85 11.97
N VAL A 106 -14.69 0.03 11.32
CA VAL A 106 -14.17 1.26 10.72
C VAL A 106 -15.07 2.45 11.01
N PRO A 107 -14.54 3.69 10.97
CA PRO A 107 -15.35 4.90 11.05
C PRO A 107 -16.46 4.95 9.98
N ALA A 108 -17.54 5.67 10.27
CA ALA A 108 -18.72 5.73 9.40
C ALA A 108 -18.48 6.41 8.03
N ASP A 109 -17.42 7.20 7.90
CA ASP A 109 -16.95 7.81 6.66
C ASP A 109 -15.90 6.95 5.92
N ALA A 110 -15.50 5.83 6.53
CA ALA A 110 -14.54 4.87 6.01
C ALA A 110 -15.21 3.56 5.54
N THR A 111 -16.48 3.60 5.17
CA THR A 111 -17.23 2.38 4.80
C THR A 111 -16.61 1.67 3.60
N TYR A 112 -16.62 0.35 3.68
CA TYR A 112 -16.31 -0.58 2.61
C TYR A 112 -17.37 -0.53 1.49
N PRO A 113 -16.98 -0.67 0.21
CA PRO A 113 -17.93 -0.74 -0.90
C PRO A 113 -18.79 -2.00 -0.79
N SER A 114 -20.04 -1.92 -1.24
CA SER A 114 -20.93 -3.09 -1.24
C SER A 114 -20.47 -4.13 -2.25
N ALA A 115 -20.78 -5.40 -1.99
CA ALA A 115 -20.52 -6.45 -2.98
C ALA A 115 -21.28 -6.21 -4.31
N GLU A 116 -22.46 -5.59 -4.27
CA GLU A 116 -23.21 -5.23 -5.48
C GLU A 116 -22.45 -4.21 -6.35
N ASP A 117 -21.87 -3.17 -5.72
CA ASP A 117 -21.04 -2.18 -6.42
C ASP A 117 -19.81 -2.84 -7.06
N LEU A 118 -19.10 -3.68 -6.31
CA LEU A 118 -17.93 -4.39 -6.81
C LEU A 118 -18.27 -5.39 -7.93
N LEU A 119 -19.37 -6.14 -7.81
CA LEU A 119 -19.86 -7.05 -8.85
C LEU A 119 -20.19 -6.28 -10.14
N GLY A 120 -20.78 -5.08 -10.03
CA GLY A 120 -21.08 -4.21 -11.16
C GLY A 120 -19.83 -3.70 -11.90
N LYS A 121 -18.65 -3.80 -11.28
CA LYS A 121 -17.35 -3.38 -11.81
C LYS A 121 -16.50 -4.55 -12.34
N VAL A 122 -17.03 -5.78 -12.31
CA VAL A 122 -16.36 -6.94 -12.90
C VAL A 122 -16.52 -6.93 -14.42
N SER A 123 -15.41 -7.08 -15.13
CA SER A 123 -15.38 -7.11 -16.60
C SER A 123 -14.41 -8.18 -17.13
N SER A 124 -14.29 -8.32 -18.45
CA SER A 124 -13.38 -9.30 -19.05
C SER A 124 -12.69 -8.75 -20.29
N GLY A 125 -11.42 -9.10 -20.43
CA GLY A 125 -10.66 -8.96 -21.66
C GLY A 125 -11.06 -9.99 -22.71
N HIS A 126 -10.39 -9.96 -23.86
CA HIS A 126 -10.52 -11.04 -24.85
C HIS A 126 -9.76 -12.29 -24.39
N ALA A 127 -10.29 -13.47 -24.68
CA ALA A 127 -9.66 -14.76 -24.40
C ALA A 127 -8.53 -15.11 -25.40
N VAL A 128 -7.63 -14.16 -25.65
CA VAL A 128 -6.47 -14.31 -26.54
C VAL A 128 -5.23 -13.67 -25.92
N TYR A 129 -4.08 -14.29 -26.13
CA TYR A 129 -2.81 -13.83 -25.56
C TYR A 129 -2.38 -12.46 -26.10
N GLY A 130 -2.16 -11.51 -25.18
CA GLY A 130 -1.41 -10.27 -25.41
C GLY A 130 -1.93 -9.45 -26.58
N LEU A 131 -1.05 -9.07 -27.50
CA LEU A 131 -1.34 -8.22 -28.65
C LEU A 131 -2.31 -8.83 -29.67
N ALA A 132 -2.62 -10.13 -29.57
CA ALA A 132 -3.70 -10.73 -30.37
C ALA A 132 -5.07 -10.11 -30.05
N SER A 133 -5.23 -9.50 -28.87
CA SER A 133 -6.41 -8.72 -28.47
C SER A 133 -6.66 -7.52 -29.39
N LEU A 134 -5.61 -6.89 -29.93
CA LEU A 134 -5.72 -5.72 -30.80
C LEU A 134 -6.30 -6.02 -32.19
N ASN A 135 -6.39 -7.31 -32.55
CA ASN A 135 -6.96 -7.76 -33.82
C ASN A 135 -8.43 -8.18 -33.70
N GLN A 136 -9.04 -7.99 -32.52
CA GLN A 136 -10.46 -8.28 -32.34
C GLN A 136 -11.33 -7.17 -32.95
N ASN A 137 -12.52 -7.54 -33.43
CA ASN A 137 -13.39 -6.60 -34.16
C ASN A 137 -14.00 -5.51 -33.26
N ASN A 138 -14.15 -5.79 -31.97
CA ASN A 138 -14.76 -4.91 -30.98
C ASN A 138 -13.88 -4.83 -29.74
N LEU A 139 -14.01 -3.74 -28.99
CA LEU A 139 -13.42 -3.64 -27.67
C LEU A 139 -13.94 -4.72 -26.73
N SER A 140 -13.06 -5.24 -25.88
CA SER A 140 -13.47 -6.04 -24.72
C SER A 140 -14.27 -5.18 -23.72
N SER A 141 -15.12 -5.81 -22.89
CA SER A 141 -15.85 -5.08 -21.85
C SER A 141 -14.92 -4.42 -20.84
N ALA A 142 -13.77 -5.06 -20.56
CA ALA A 142 -12.74 -4.51 -19.70
C ALA A 142 -12.05 -3.27 -20.31
N ALA A 143 -11.76 -3.26 -21.62
CA ALA A 143 -11.17 -2.09 -22.25
C ALA A 143 -12.16 -0.90 -22.29
N VAL A 144 -13.45 -1.16 -22.51
CA VAL A 144 -14.48 -0.12 -22.40
C VAL A 144 -14.52 0.46 -20.98
N ALA A 145 -14.55 -0.40 -19.96
CA ALA A 145 -14.57 0.04 -18.56
C ALA A 145 -13.31 0.81 -18.17
N LEU A 146 -12.12 0.37 -18.60
CA LEU A 146 -10.85 1.04 -18.31
C LEU A 146 -10.80 2.43 -18.96
N VAL A 147 -11.19 2.55 -20.23
CA VAL A 147 -11.26 3.85 -20.91
C VAL A 147 -12.19 4.81 -20.18
N GLN A 148 -13.37 4.33 -19.75
CA GLN A 148 -14.30 5.15 -18.97
C GLN A 148 -13.70 5.60 -17.64
N ALA A 149 -13.14 4.67 -16.87
CA ALA A 149 -12.54 4.97 -15.56
C ALA A 149 -11.39 5.99 -15.66
N ALA A 150 -10.62 5.93 -16.74
CA ALA A 150 -9.51 6.84 -17.03
C ALA A 150 -9.98 8.21 -17.58
N ASP A 151 -11.14 8.27 -18.24
CA ASP A 151 -11.75 9.55 -18.64
C ASP A 151 -12.32 10.32 -17.44
N GLU A 152 -12.68 9.59 -16.38
CA GLU A 152 -13.16 10.14 -15.11
C GLU A 152 -12.02 10.52 -14.14
N SER A 153 -10.76 10.16 -14.47
CA SER A 153 -9.59 10.48 -13.64
C SER A 153 -8.93 11.82 -14.01
N SER A 154 -7.96 12.24 -13.19
CA SER A 154 -7.21 13.48 -13.40
C SER A 154 -5.73 13.31 -13.08
N ASP A 155 -4.93 14.35 -13.28
CA ASP A 155 -3.51 14.37 -12.90
C ASP A 155 -3.30 14.39 -11.38
N THR A 156 -4.23 15.00 -10.64
CA THR A 156 -4.26 15.01 -9.16
C THR A 156 -4.99 13.83 -8.52
N ASP A 157 -5.72 13.07 -9.33
CA ASP A 157 -6.45 11.85 -8.93
C ASP A 157 -6.34 10.80 -10.04
N PRO A 158 -5.12 10.25 -10.25
CA PRO A 158 -4.85 9.37 -11.38
C PRO A 158 -5.44 7.98 -11.17
N LEU A 159 -5.69 7.28 -12.28
CA LEU A 159 -6.12 5.89 -12.25
C LEU A 159 -4.90 4.96 -12.22
N TRP A 160 -4.78 4.17 -11.17
CA TRP A 160 -3.82 3.08 -11.07
C TRP A 160 -4.34 1.84 -11.77
N VAL A 161 -3.56 1.31 -12.71
CA VAL A 161 -3.80 0.04 -13.36
C VAL A 161 -2.83 -0.99 -12.76
N SER A 162 -3.37 -1.86 -11.92
CA SER A 162 -2.63 -2.94 -11.27
C SER A 162 -2.69 -4.18 -12.15
N VAL A 163 -1.57 -4.54 -12.79
CA VAL A 163 -1.47 -5.64 -13.75
C VAL A 163 -0.81 -6.84 -13.08
N TRP A 164 -1.64 -7.80 -12.66
CA TRP A 164 -1.23 -9.06 -12.02
C TRP A 164 -0.77 -10.05 -13.09
N GLY A 165 -1.51 -10.15 -14.19
CA GLY A 165 -1.18 -11.00 -15.34
C GLY A 165 -0.64 -10.25 -16.57
N GLY A 166 -1.31 -10.42 -17.71
CA GLY A 166 -1.00 -9.74 -18.98
C GLY A 166 -1.55 -8.31 -19.10
N ALA A 167 -0.94 -7.48 -19.93
CA ALA A 167 -1.33 -6.08 -20.12
C ALA A 167 -2.27 -5.84 -21.33
N ALA A 168 -2.82 -6.90 -21.93
CA ALA A 168 -3.65 -6.84 -23.15
C ALA A 168 -4.79 -5.80 -23.09
N VAL A 169 -5.56 -5.74 -21.99
CA VAL A 169 -6.67 -4.77 -21.81
C VAL A 169 -6.18 -3.32 -21.81
N LEU A 170 -5.04 -3.06 -21.17
CA LEU A 170 -4.42 -1.73 -21.17
C LEU A 170 -3.94 -1.36 -22.58
N ALA A 171 -3.31 -2.29 -23.31
CA ALA A 171 -2.88 -2.06 -24.69
C ALA A 171 -4.08 -1.80 -25.62
N GLU A 172 -5.17 -2.55 -25.47
CA GLU A 172 -6.41 -2.35 -26.21
C GLU A 172 -7.00 -0.96 -25.96
N SER A 173 -7.09 -0.55 -24.70
CA SER A 173 -7.59 0.77 -24.28
C SER A 173 -6.75 1.90 -24.88
N LEU A 174 -5.43 1.81 -24.75
CA LEU A 174 -4.49 2.80 -25.29
C LEU A 174 -4.53 2.86 -26.83
N GLN A 175 -4.62 1.71 -27.50
CA GLN A 175 -4.74 1.65 -28.97
C GLN A 175 -6.06 2.28 -29.46
N HIS A 176 -7.15 2.04 -28.73
CA HIS A 176 -8.45 2.64 -29.04
C HIS A 176 -8.42 4.15 -28.88
N VAL A 177 -7.96 4.66 -27.74
CA VAL A 177 -7.83 6.09 -27.49
C VAL A 177 -6.94 6.75 -28.55
N ALA A 178 -5.78 6.14 -28.86
CA ALA A 178 -4.85 6.65 -29.86
C ALA A 178 -5.40 6.66 -31.30
N SER A 179 -6.38 5.81 -31.62
CA SER A 179 -6.98 5.73 -32.96
C SER A 179 -8.26 6.55 -33.12
N THR A 180 -8.86 6.99 -32.01
CA THR A 180 -10.17 7.66 -32.00
C THR A 180 -10.14 9.09 -31.50
N ARG A 181 -9.02 9.53 -30.88
CA ARG A 181 -8.88 10.88 -30.30
C ARG A 181 -7.68 11.62 -30.89
N GLU A 182 -7.75 12.95 -30.79
CA GLU A 182 -6.65 13.85 -31.16
C GLU A 182 -5.45 13.73 -30.21
N ALA A 183 -4.25 14.09 -30.68
CA ALA A 183 -2.99 13.87 -29.97
C ALA A 183 -2.96 14.44 -28.54
N ASP A 184 -3.51 15.64 -28.32
CA ASP A 184 -3.56 16.26 -26.98
C ASP A 184 -4.46 15.47 -26.02
N ALA A 185 -5.58 14.93 -26.51
CA ALA A 185 -6.48 14.09 -25.71
C ALA A 185 -5.84 12.73 -25.39
N VAL A 186 -5.04 12.17 -26.30
CA VAL A 186 -4.24 10.97 -26.04
C VAL A 186 -3.17 11.24 -25.00
N SER A 187 -2.45 12.36 -25.09
CA SER A 187 -1.45 12.74 -24.08
C SER A 187 -2.10 12.88 -22.71
N LYS A 188 -3.23 13.60 -22.63
CA LYS A 188 -3.95 13.76 -21.37
C LYS A 188 -4.39 12.40 -20.79
N PHE A 189 -4.93 11.51 -21.62
CA PHE A 189 -5.31 10.16 -21.18
C PHE A 189 -4.11 9.36 -20.62
N VAL A 190 -2.94 9.48 -21.25
CA VAL A 190 -1.71 8.82 -20.77
C VAL A 190 -1.23 9.44 -19.45
N ASP A 191 -1.34 10.77 -19.30
CA ASP A 191 -0.87 11.50 -18.13
C ASP A 191 -1.73 11.23 -16.87
N THR A 192 -2.99 10.81 -17.03
CA THR A 192 -3.89 10.43 -15.91
C THR A 192 -3.75 8.96 -15.48
N LEU A 193 -2.93 8.16 -16.16
CA LEU A 193 -2.71 6.75 -15.82
C LEU A 193 -1.41 6.55 -15.03
N ARG A 194 -1.44 5.59 -14.11
CA ARG A 194 -0.28 5.01 -13.43
C ARG A 194 -0.38 3.50 -13.56
N VAL A 195 0.73 2.81 -13.84
CA VAL A 195 0.72 1.35 -14.00
C VAL A 195 1.73 0.72 -13.06
N TYR A 196 1.31 -0.36 -12.40
CA TYR A 196 2.21 -1.32 -11.78
C TYR A 196 1.98 -2.67 -12.46
N SER A 197 3.02 -3.22 -13.08
CA SER A 197 3.02 -4.54 -13.72
C SER A 197 3.91 -5.55 -13.01
N ILE A 198 3.34 -6.70 -12.68
CA ILE A 198 4.05 -7.87 -12.15
C ILE A 198 4.79 -8.55 -13.32
N SER A 199 5.98 -8.04 -13.63
CA SER A 199 6.94 -8.59 -14.60
C SER A 199 6.46 -8.74 -16.05
N ASP A 200 5.45 -7.98 -16.52
CA ASP A 200 4.94 -8.04 -17.90
C ASP A 200 4.69 -9.49 -18.38
N GLN A 201 3.54 -10.09 -18.03
CA GLN A 201 3.30 -11.51 -18.34
C GLN A 201 2.78 -11.79 -19.77
N ASP A 202 2.83 -10.82 -20.67
CA ASP A 202 2.51 -10.98 -22.10
C ASP A 202 3.34 -10.04 -23.01
N ASP A 203 3.11 -10.08 -24.31
CA ASP A 203 3.79 -9.21 -25.28
C ASP A 203 3.21 -7.79 -25.35
N ALA A 204 2.15 -7.48 -24.58
CA ALA A 204 1.52 -6.17 -24.55
C ALA A 204 2.27 -5.19 -23.64
N GLY A 205 2.83 -5.64 -22.51
CA GLY A 205 3.60 -4.78 -21.60
C GLY A 205 4.77 -4.05 -22.29
N PRO A 206 5.71 -4.77 -22.95
CA PRO A 206 6.78 -4.14 -23.71
C PRO A 206 6.29 -3.22 -24.84
N TRP A 207 5.20 -3.58 -25.51
CA TRP A 207 4.59 -2.76 -26.56
C TRP A 207 4.04 -1.44 -26.01
N ILE A 208 3.43 -1.45 -24.83
CA ILE A 208 2.91 -0.25 -24.16
C ILE A 208 4.07 0.69 -23.85
N ARG A 209 5.13 0.17 -23.21
CA ARG A 209 6.29 0.96 -22.79
C ARG A 209 7.07 1.57 -23.96
N ASP A 210 7.03 0.94 -25.13
CA ASP A 210 7.64 1.47 -26.35
C ASP A 210 6.80 2.60 -26.98
N ARG A 211 5.47 2.43 -27.04
CA ARG A 211 4.55 3.37 -27.73
C ARG A 211 4.10 4.54 -26.86
N PHE A 212 4.03 4.36 -25.55
CA PHE A 212 3.57 5.36 -24.60
C PHE A 212 4.66 5.63 -23.55
N PRO A 213 5.85 6.13 -23.95
CA PRO A 213 7.00 6.26 -23.05
C PRO A 213 6.77 7.24 -21.88
N LYS A 214 5.80 8.15 -22.00
CA LYS A 214 5.40 9.08 -20.94
C LYS A 214 4.46 8.46 -19.90
N LEU A 215 3.90 7.28 -20.17
CA LEU A 215 3.09 6.55 -19.21
C LEU A 215 3.96 6.21 -18.00
N PHE A 216 3.50 6.61 -16.81
CA PHE A 216 4.12 6.18 -15.57
C PHE A 216 3.94 4.67 -15.42
N TYR A 217 5.04 3.95 -15.34
CA TYR A 217 5.03 2.48 -15.41
C TYR A 217 6.07 1.90 -14.45
N ILE A 218 5.62 1.16 -13.45
CA ILE A 218 6.45 0.35 -12.55
C ILE A 218 6.47 -1.07 -13.08
N VAL A 219 7.66 -1.65 -13.26
CA VAL A 219 7.81 -3.05 -13.70
C VAL A 219 9.19 -3.60 -13.33
N SER A 220 9.24 -4.87 -12.94
CA SER A 220 10.49 -5.60 -12.83
C SER A 220 10.93 -6.13 -14.19
N LEU A 221 12.06 -5.62 -14.70
CA LEU A 221 12.63 -6.06 -15.99
C LEU A 221 13.71 -7.13 -15.77
N HIS A 222 13.48 -8.32 -16.30
CA HIS A 222 14.43 -9.44 -16.23
C HIS A 222 14.29 -10.36 -17.45
N GLY A 223 15.16 -11.37 -17.57
CA GLY A 223 15.01 -12.41 -18.59
C GLY A 223 13.67 -13.13 -18.44
N TRP A 224 13.06 -13.53 -19.55
CA TRP A 224 11.78 -14.22 -19.51
C TRP A 224 11.85 -15.47 -18.62
N ASN A 225 10.87 -15.63 -17.72
CA ASN A 225 10.80 -16.73 -16.74
C ASN A 225 11.96 -16.76 -15.71
N GLU A 226 12.75 -15.69 -15.60
CA GLU A 226 13.73 -15.54 -14.52
C GLU A 226 13.10 -14.96 -13.25
N TYR A 227 12.07 -15.63 -12.72
CA TYR A 227 11.33 -15.16 -11.55
C TYR A 227 12.13 -15.20 -10.24
N THR A 228 13.42 -15.54 -10.26
CA THR A 228 14.32 -15.34 -9.13
C THR A 228 14.84 -13.91 -9.05
N GLN A 229 14.50 -13.05 -10.01
CA GLN A 229 14.96 -11.67 -10.10
C GLN A 229 13.95 -10.60 -9.66
N PRO A 230 12.64 -10.63 -9.96
CA PRO A 230 11.83 -9.43 -9.79
C PRO A 230 11.60 -9.05 -8.32
N THR A 231 11.45 -7.77 -8.02
CA THR A 231 11.25 -7.27 -6.64
C THR A 231 10.04 -7.90 -5.94
N TRP A 232 8.93 -8.12 -6.65
CA TRP A 232 7.65 -8.56 -6.07
C TRP A 232 7.74 -9.89 -5.30
N ILE A 233 8.70 -10.76 -5.60
CA ILE A 233 8.90 -12.01 -4.83
C ILE A 233 9.34 -11.75 -3.39
N GLY A 234 9.72 -10.51 -3.03
CA GLY A 234 9.95 -10.12 -1.65
C GLY A 234 8.74 -10.34 -0.73
N ILE A 235 7.52 -10.45 -1.29
CA ILE A 235 6.33 -10.76 -0.50
C ILE A 235 6.49 -12.05 0.33
N SER A 236 7.05 -13.13 -0.25
CA SER A 236 7.19 -14.43 0.44
C SER A 236 8.14 -15.45 -0.24
N GLY A 237 8.97 -15.03 -1.18
CA GLY A 237 9.66 -15.92 -2.12
C GLY A 237 11.00 -16.50 -1.64
N GLU A 238 11.49 -16.09 -0.46
CA GLU A 238 12.88 -16.34 -0.03
C GLU A 238 13.23 -17.83 0.07
N GLU A 239 12.29 -18.68 0.50
CA GLU A 239 12.52 -20.12 0.61
C GLU A 239 12.56 -20.80 -0.76
N TYR A 240 11.56 -20.52 -1.60
CA TYR A 240 11.41 -21.16 -2.91
C TYR A 240 12.41 -20.63 -3.95
N ARG A 241 12.80 -19.36 -3.86
CA ARG A 241 13.66 -18.66 -4.83
C ARG A 241 15.08 -18.41 -4.31
N HIS A 242 15.37 -18.79 -3.07
CA HIS A 242 16.72 -18.84 -2.48
C HIS A 242 17.46 -17.49 -2.42
N PHE A 243 16.78 -16.44 -1.95
CA PHE A 243 17.39 -15.13 -1.65
C PHE A 243 17.25 -14.79 -0.17
N ASP A 244 18.04 -13.83 0.33
CA ASP A 244 17.98 -13.24 1.68
C ASP A 244 17.59 -14.20 2.82
N LYS A 245 18.14 -15.41 2.82
CA LYS A 245 17.75 -16.45 3.78
C LYS A 245 17.97 -16.00 5.23
N GLY A 246 16.91 -16.02 6.03
CA GLY A 246 16.92 -15.53 7.42
C GLY A 246 16.79 -14.01 7.55
N GLY A 247 16.67 -13.30 6.41
CA GLY A 247 16.35 -11.89 6.36
C GLY A 247 14.92 -11.62 6.83
N PRO A 248 13.90 -12.05 6.07
CA PRO A 248 12.52 -11.87 6.47
C PRO A 248 12.00 -13.00 7.38
N ASN A 249 10.88 -12.74 8.06
CA ASN A 249 10.16 -13.74 8.82
C ASN A 249 9.32 -14.61 7.88
N THR A 250 9.72 -15.87 7.69
CA THR A 250 9.04 -16.82 6.79
C THR A 250 7.84 -17.52 7.45
N GLU A 251 7.78 -17.57 8.78
CA GLU A 251 6.71 -18.27 9.50
C GLU A 251 5.33 -17.67 9.16
N ILE A 252 5.25 -16.33 9.13
CA ILE A 252 4.02 -15.56 8.92
C ILE A 252 3.51 -15.55 7.46
N VAL A 253 4.16 -16.30 6.58
CA VAL A 253 3.72 -16.53 5.19
C VAL A 253 3.56 -18.02 4.87
N SER A 254 3.77 -18.89 5.87
CA SER A 254 3.58 -20.33 5.74
C SER A 254 2.10 -20.69 5.60
N ASN A 255 1.80 -21.81 4.93
CA ASN A 255 0.42 -22.29 4.85
C ASN A 255 -0.19 -22.57 6.24
N ASP A 256 0.60 -22.96 7.24
CA ASP A 256 0.13 -23.20 8.61
C ASP A 256 -0.29 -21.90 9.31
N TRP A 257 0.52 -20.85 9.20
CA TRP A 257 0.14 -19.54 9.74
C TRP A 257 -1.09 -18.98 9.02
N LEU A 258 -1.10 -19.05 7.67
CA LEU A 258 -2.24 -18.61 6.87
C LEU A 258 -3.51 -19.39 7.21
N GLN A 259 -3.42 -20.68 7.52
CA GLN A 259 -4.57 -21.49 7.93
C GLN A 259 -5.17 -21.01 9.25
N LYS A 260 -4.33 -20.53 10.18
CA LYS A 260 -4.76 -20.06 11.50
C LYS A 260 -5.29 -18.62 11.45
N HIS A 261 -4.71 -17.76 10.62
CA HIS A 261 -4.92 -16.31 10.68
C HIS A 261 -5.70 -15.73 9.52
N ILE A 262 -5.62 -16.35 8.34
CA ILE A 262 -6.19 -15.80 7.10
C ILE A 262 -7.34 -16.64 6.56
N ARG A 263 -7.21 -17.98 6.57
CA ARG A 263 -8.26 -18.90 6.06
C ARG A 263 -9.37 -19.12 7.08
N ILE A 264 -9.96 -18.03 7.54
CA ILE A 264 -11.01 -17.97 8.56
C ILE A 264 -12.28 -17.34 7.99
N GLY A 265 -13.43 -17.81 8.45
CA GLY A 265 -14.73 -17.28 8.03
C GLY A 265 -15.06 -17.47 6.54
N PRO A 266 -16.17 -16.85 6.08
CA PRO A 266 -16.63 -16.97 4.70
C PRO A 266 -15.60 -16.48 3.67
N LEU A 267 -15.09 -15.25 3.83
CA LEU A 267 -14.11 -14.69 2.90
C LEU A 267 -12.79 -15.47 2.90
N GLY A 268 -12.29 -15.88 4.07
CA GLY A 268 -11.07 -16.67 4.17
C GLY A 268 -11.17 -18.07 3.55
N SER A 269 -12.38 -18.62 3.35
CA SER A 269 -12.57 -19.88 2.62
C SER A 269 -12.19 -19.79 1.14
N HIS A 270 -12.14 -18.58 0.59
CA HIS A 270 -11.62 -18.30 -0.75
C HIS A 270 -10.10 -18.08 -0.77
N TYR A 271 -9.43 -18.03 0.37
CA TYR A 271 -7.98 -17.89 0.42
C TYR A 271 -7.31 -19.27 0.31
N LEU A 272 -6.75 -19.59 -0.86
CA LEU A 272 -6.27 -20.92 -1.20
C LEU A 272 -4.91 -21.27 -0.54
N ASN A 273 -4.51 -22.54 -0.63
CA ASN A 273 -3.14 -22.95 -0.32
C ASN A 273 -2.21 -22.55 -1.46
N TRP A 274 -1.10 -21.90 -1.13
CA TRP A 274 -0.11 -21.54 -2.14
C TRP A 274 0.78 -22.74 -2.51
N THR A 275 1.20 -22.80 -3.78
CA THR A 275 2.03 -23.90 -4.34
C THR A 275 3.49 -23.48 -4.59
N PHE A 276 3.74 -22.20 -4.92
CA PHE A 276 5.08 -21.65 -5.11
C PHE A 276 5.42 -20.61 -4.05
N ILE A 277 4.78 -19.45 -4.16
CA ILE A 277 4.88 -18.35 -3.19
C ILE A 277 3.46 -17.85 -2.87
N MET A 278 3.31 -17.13 -1.77
CA MET A 278 2.08 -16.47 -1.35
C MET A 278 1.97 -15.10 -2.05
N GLU A 279 0.84 -14.88 -2.73
CA GLU A 279 0.41 -13.57 -3.25
C GLU A 279 1.46 -12.78 -4.04
N GLY A 280 1.98 -13.37 -5.11
CA GLY A 280 2.98 -12.70 -5.97
C GLY A 280 2.53 -11.34 -6.51
N ASP A 281 1.22 -11.14 -6.68
CA ASP A 281 0.64 -9.94 -7.29
C ASP A 281 0.25 -8.83 -6.32
N THR A 282 0.08 -9.17 -5.03
CA THR A 282 -0.31 -8.23 -3.97
C THR A 282 0.56 -6.97 -3.90
N PRO A 283 1.89 -7.01 -4.12
CA PRO A 283 2.71 -5.79 -4.18
C PRO A 283 2.19 -4.70 -5.13
N ALA A 284 1.48 -5.07 -6.21
CA ALA A 284 0.97 -4.12 -7.21
C ALA A 284 -0.14 -3.19 -6.68
N PHE A 285 -0.78 -3.51 -5.55
CA PHE A 285 -1.73 -2.60 -4.89
C PHE A 285 -1.28 -2.15 -3.49
N LEU A 286 -0.33 -2.84 -2.85
CA LEU A 286 0.15 -2.44 -1.52
C LEU A 286 0.78 -1.05 -1.48
N SER A 287 1.30 -0.53 -2.59
CA SER A 287 1.77 0.86 -2.68
C SER A 287 0.64 1.90 -2.62
N LEU A 288 -0.62 1.48 -2.75
CA LEU A 288 -1.80 2.33 -2.65
C LEU A 288 -2.42 2.32 -1.24
N VAL A 289 -1.94 1.45 -0.35
CA VAL A 289 -2.41 1.42 1.04
C VAL A 289 -1.87 2.64 1.77
N GLN A 290 -2.77 3.41 2.37
CA GLN A 290 -2.48 4.73 2.92
C GLN A 290 -1.96 4.65 4.37
N ASN A 291 -0.75 4.13 4.52
CA ASN A 291 -0.08 3.96 5.81
C ASN A 291 0.97 5.04 6.14
N GLY A 292 1.16 6.02 5.25
CA GLY A 292 2.09 7.14 5.47
C GLY A 292 3.56 6.90 5.11
N LEU A 293 3.96 5.68 4.71
CA LEU A 293 5.36 5.36 4.39
C LEU A 293 5.80 5.76 2.97
N GLY A 294 4.85 5.91 2.04
CA GLY A 294 5.15 6.14 0.62
C GLY A 294 4.31 7.25 0.01
N ASP A 295 4.54 7.48 -1.28
CA ASP A 295 3.76 8.41 -2.10
C ASP A 295 3.57 7.80 -3.49
N ILE A 296 2.34 7.85 -3.98
CA ILE A 296 1.95 7.17 -5.20
C ILE A 296 2.69 7.73 -6.44
N ASP A 297 3.03 9.02 -6.47
CA ASP A 297 3.76 9.62 -7.58
C ASP A 297 5.29 9.52 -7.43
N ASN A 298 5.78 8.97 -6.30
CA ASN A 298 7.20 8.85 -5.99
C ASN A 298 7.60 7.41 -5.59
N PRO A 299 7.67 6.45 -6.55
CA PRO A 299 8.05 5.06 -6.28
C PRO A 299 9.42 4.90 -5.61
N GLN A 300 10.29 5.90 -5.75
CA GLN A 300 11.63 5.91 -5.17
C GLN A 300 11.63 6.15 -3.66
N TRP A 301 10.50 6.52 -3.05
CA TRP A 301 10.37 6.69 -1.59
C TRP A 301 10.19 5.34 -0.87
N GLY A 302 9.61 4.36 -1.56
CA GLY A 302 9.36 3.04 -1.01
C GLY A 302 8.05 2.96 -0.23
N GLY A 303 7.64 1.74 0.08
CA GLY A 303 6.41 1.43 0.81
C GLY A 303 6.18 -0.08 0.81
N TRP A 304 4.99 -0.51 1.23
CA TRP A 304 4.65 -1.94 1.31
C TRP A 304 4.68 -2.66 -0.06
N GLY A 305 4.42 -1.93 -1.15
CA GLY A 305 4.55 -2.44 -2.52
C GLY A 305 5.98 -2.49 -3.06
N GLY A 306 6.99 -2.07 -2.27
CA GLY A 306 8.39 -2.00 -2.68
C GLY A 306 8.87 -0.59 -3.01
N ARG A 307 10.12 -0.50 -3.47
CA ARG A 307 10.76 0.75 -3.90
C ARG A 307 11.30 0.58 -5.31
N TYR A 308 11.12 1.60 -6.14
CA TYR A 308 11.48 1.57 -7.56
C TYR A 308 12.20 2.86 -7.96
N SER A 309 13.27 2.75 -8.72
CA SER A 309 14.00 3.91 -9.23
C SER A 309 13.68 4.09 -10.71
N LEU A 310 13.68 5.34 -11.16
CA LEU A 310 13.57 5.67 -12.57
C LEU A 310 14.70 4.97 -13.34
N LEU A 311 14.35 4.18 -14.35
CA LEU A 311 15.29 3.38 -15.13
C LEU A 311 16.18 4.24 -16.03
N ASP A 312 15.64 5.37 -16.50
CA ASP A 312 16.31 6.31 -17.39
C ASP A 312 16.67 7.61 -16.66
N THR A 313 17.84 8.18 -16.96
CA THR A 313 18.32 9.46 -16.42
C THR A 313 17.97 10.65 -17.32
N SER A 314 17.27 10.41 -18.44
CA SER A 314 16.86 11.46 -19.37
C SER A 314 15.85 12.42 -18.72
N THR A 315 16.35 13.59 -18.33
CA THR A 315 15.61 14.67 -17.66
C THR A 315 15.01 15.71 -18.63
N ALA A 316 15.02 15.43 -19.93
CA ALA A 316 14.46 16.31 -20.95
C ALA A 316 12.97 16.02 -21.21
N ASP A 317 12.24 17.02 -21.74
CA ASP A 317 10.89 16.87 -22.26
C ASP A 317 10.78 15.63 -23.17
N GLY A 318 10.12 14.58 -22.68
CA GLY A 318 10.03 13.28 -23.38
C GLY A 318 10.75 12.10 -22.71
N GLY A 319 11.33 12.28 -21.52
CA GLY A 319 11.92 11.19 -20.73
C GLY A 319 10.92 10.07 -20.41
N ARG A 320 11.41 8.82 -20.37
CA ARG A 320 10.59 7.65 -20.07
C ARG A 320 10.23 7.61 -18.59
N ARG A 321 8.95 7.62 -18.23
CA ARG A 321 8.48 7.47 -16.83
C ARG A 321 8.41 5.98 -16.42
N LEU A 322 9.51 5.27 -16.69
CA LEU A 322 9.64 3.84 -16.45
C LEU A 322 10.49 3.59 -15.20
N TYR A 323 9.89 2.96 -14.19
CA TYR A 323 10.51 2.66 -12.90
C TYR A 323 10.74 1.15 -12.78
N SER A 324 11.89 0.76 -12.22
CA SER A 324 12.31 -0.64 -12.09
C SER A 324 13.01 -0.87 -10.75
N ASP A 325 13.22 -2.14 -10.44
CA ASP A 325 13.83 -2.65 -9.21
C ASP A 325 15.03 -1.82 -8.73
N THR A 326 15.02 -1.48 -7.44
CA THR A 326 16.16 -0.89 -6.71
C THR A 326 16.31 -1.62 -5.37
N ALA A 327 17.39 -1.38 -4.63
CA ALA A 327 17.76 -2.20 -3.47
C ALA A 327 17.79 -1.43 -2.16
N ASP A 328 17.24 -2.03 -1.10
CA ASP A 328 17.35 -1.54 0.27
C ASP A 328 18.47 -2.25 1.03
N TYR A 329 19.07 -1.57 2.01
CA TYR A 329 20.10 -2.09 2.90
C TYR A 329 19.62 -2.13 4.35
N VAL A 330 19.06 -3.28 4.73
CA VAL A 330 18.28 -3.48 5.96
C VAL A 330 18.84 -4.63 6.81
N ARG A 331 18.56 -4.62 8.11
CA ARG A 331 18.87 -5.74 9.00
C ARG A 331 17.74 -6.76 8.96
N GLY A 332 18.10 -8.02 8.75
CA GLY A 332 17.17 -9.14 8.81
C GLY A 332 16.90 -9.64 10.24
N ALA A 333 15.91 -10.52 10.37
CA ALA A 333 15.55 -11.21 11.61
C ALA A 333 16.70 -12.05 12.18
N ASN A 334 17.57 -12.60 11.33
CA ASN A 334 18.79 -13.29 11.75
C ASN A 334 19.90 -12.34 12.28
N GLY A 335 19.67 -11.02 12.28
CA GLY A 335 20.61 -10.00 12.71
C GLY A 335 21.66 -9.60 11.66
N GLU A 336 21.71 -10.26 10.51
CA GLU A 336 22.60 -9.92 9.39
C GLU A 336 22.05 -8.76 8.56
N ALA A 337 22.92 -8.14 7.77
CA ALA A 337 22.52 -7.04 6.89
C ALA A 337 22.38 -7.53 5.45
N PHE A 338 21.28 -7.16 4.79
CA PHE A 338 20.94 -7.57 3.43
C PHE A 338 20.85 -6.33 2.54
N SER A 339 21.50 -6.39 1.38
CA SER A 339 21.37 -5.38 0.33
C SER A 339 20.69 -6.02 -0.88
N SER A 340 19.38 -5.86 -1.02
CA SER A 340 18.63 -6.51 -2.08
C SER A 340 17.40 -5.72 -2.50
N LYS A 341 16.88 -6.04 -3.68
CA LYS A 341 15.61 -5.50 -4.17
C LYS A 341 14.40 -6.10 -3.45
N TYR A 342 14.50 -7.35 -3.00
CA TYR A 342 13.45 -8.02 -2.23
C TYR A 342 13.25 -7.34 -0.88
N ALA A 343 14.33 -6.82 -0.29
CA ALA A 343 14.32 -6.09 0.98
C ALA A 343 13.47 -4.83 0.94
N THR A 344 13.20 -4.28 -0.25
CA THR A 344 12.29 -3.14 -0.39
C THR A 344 10.84 -3.49 -0.03
N ILE A 345 10.47 -4.78 -0.08
CA ILE A 345 9.16 -5.30 0.33
C ILE A 345 9.27 -5.99 1.68
N TRP A 346 10.15 -7.00 1.81
CA TRP A 346 10.08 -7.91 2.96
C TRP A 346 10.43 -7.26 4.29
N ARG A 347 11.10 -6.10 4.28
CA ARG A 347 11.35 -5.29 5.49
C ARG A 347 10.04 -4.85 6.18
N TRP A 348 8.94 -4.78 5.43
CA TRP A 348 7.62 -4.38 5.92
C TRP A 348 6.68 -5.55 6.18
N ARG A 349 7.19 -6.79 6.08
CA ARG A 349 6.35 -7.99 6.07
C ARG A 349 5.54 -8.18 7.34
N GLU A 350 6.16 -7.94 8.50
CA GLU A 350 5.43 -8.07 9.75
C GLU A 350 4.26 -7.08 9.80
N ASP A 351 4.47 -5.85 9.32
CA ASP A 351 3.43 -4.81 9.30
C ASP A 351 2.25 -5.21 8.42
N PHE A 352 2.49 -5.52 7.14
CA PHE A 352 1.40 -5.82 6.21
C PHE A 352 0.74 -7.20 6.45
N GLN A 353 1.46 -8.16 7.05
CA GLN A 353 0.87 -9.46 7.40
C GLN A 353 -0.02 -9.36 8.64
N HIS A 354 0.41 -8.63 9.68
CA HIS A 354 -0.41 -8.42 10.87
C HIS A 354 -1.61 -7.49 10.59
N ASP A 355 -1.45 -6.50 9.70
CA ASP A 355 -2.56 -5.68 9.22
C ASP A 355 -3.60 -6.56 8.51
N PHE A 356 -3.16 -7.43 7.59
CA PHE A 356 -4.06 -8.36 6.90
C PHE A 356 -4.73 -9.35 7.87
N ALA A 357 -4.00 -9.93 8.82
CA ALA A 357 -4.59 -10.81 9.82
C ALA A 357 -5.64 -10.10 10.67
N SER A 358 -5.38 -8.86 11.11
CA SER A 358 -6.35 -8.06 11.87
C SER A 358 -7.62 -7.81 11.06
N ARG A 359 -7.49 -7.45 9.77
CA ARG A 359 -8.64 -7.29 8.88
C ARG A 359 -9.39 -8.59 8.63
N MET A 360 -8.72 -9.73 8.57
CA MET A 360 -9.40 -11.02 8.50
C MET A 360 -10.18 -11.33 9.78
N GLN A 361 -9.71 -10.89 10.95
CA GLN A 361 -10.53 -10.95 12.18
C GLN A 361 -11.77 -10.05 12.08
N TRP A 362 -11.66 -8.86 11.49
CA TRP A 362 -12.82 -8.00 11.26
C TRP A 362 -13.89 -8.66 10.37
N THR A 363 -13.51 -9.61 9.49
CA THR A 363 -14.50 -10.34 8.68
C THR A 363 -15.36 -11.30 9.49
N ILE A 364 -14.85 -11.81 10.62
CA ILE A 364 -15.55 -12.79 11.46
C ILE A 364 -16.31 -12.14 12.62
N ASN A 365 -15.89 -10.95 13.05
CA ASN A 365 -16.43 -10.31 14.24
C ASN A 365 -16.75 -8.83 13.98
N GLY A 366 -18.02 -8.46 14.07
CA GLY A 366 -18.48 -7.07 13.98
C GLY A 366 -18.43 -6.30 15.30
N GLU A 367 -18.01 -6.91 16.41
CA GLU A 367 -17.87 -6.21 17.69
C GLU A 367 -16.54 -5.46 17.74
N PHE A 368 -16.55 -4.14 17.48
CA PHE A 368 -15.36 -3.28 17.45
C PHE A 368 -14.41 -3.54 18.64
N GLY A 369 -14.92 -3.57 19.88
CA GLY A 369 -14.07 -3.74 21.07
C GLY A 369 -13.40 -5.11 21.24
N GLU A 370 -13.75 -6.10 20.42
CA GLU A 370 -13.17 -7.46 20.42
C GLU A 370 -12.17 -7.66 19.26
N ASN A 371 -11.91 -6.61 18.47
CA ASN A 371 -10.94 -6.63 17.40
C ASN A 371 -9.83 -5.59 17.64
N ASN A 372 -8.71 -5.83 16.97
CA ASN A 372 -7.57 -4.95 16.97
C ASN A 372 -7.61 -3.99 15.77
N HIS A 373 -7.27 -2.71 15.98
CA HIS A 373 -7.24 -1.66 14.97
C HIS A 373 -5.86 -1.00 14.87
N GLN A 374 -5.58 -0.36 13.74
CA GLN A 374 -4.30 0.32 13.53
C GLN A 374 -4.23 1.60 14.39
N PRO A 375 -3.05 1.92 14.95
CA PRO A 375 -2.85 3.18 15.65
C PRO A 375 -2.91 4.38 14.68
N VAL A 376 -3.20 5.56 15.22
CA VAL A 376 -3.29 6.82 14.49
C VAL A 376 -2.05 7.66 14.80
N ALA A 377 -1.23 7.88 13.77
CA ALA A 377 -0.02 8.69 13.85
C ALA A 377 -0.35 10.20 13.77
N VAL A 378 0.17 10.97 14.72
CA VAL A 378 0.12 12.44 14.71
C VAL A 378 1.53 12.96 14.95
N VAL A 379 2.11 13.72 14.02
CA VAL A 379 3.48 14.28 14.18
C VAL A 379 3.43 15.79 14.05
N ASN A 380 3.85 16.52 15.09
CA ASN A 380 3.79 17.99 15.15
C ASN A 380 2.39 18.54 14.80
N GLY A 381 1.33 17.83 15.21
CA GLY A 381 -0.06 18.13 14.89
C GLY A 381 -0.51 17.82 13.46
N SER A 382 0.36 17.25 12.60
CA SER A 382 -0.02 16.83 11.24
C SER A 382 -0.78 15.50 11.24
N CYS A 383 -1.74 15.38 10.34
CA CYS A 383 -2.46 14.15 10.04
C CYS A 383 -1.90 13.52 8.77
N GLY A 384 -1.62 12.21 8.81
CA GLY A 384 -1.30 11.41 7.62
C GLY A 384 -2.54 11.21 6.73
N PRO A 385 -2.44 10.48 5.62
CA PRO A 385 -1.33 9.62 5.22
C PRO A 385 -0.30 10.33 4.30
N SER A 386 -0.50 11.61 3.97
CA SER A 386 0.44 12.33 3.11
C SER A 386 1.78 12.58 3.81
N SER A 387 2.87 12.63 3.03
CA SER A 387 4.20 12.94 3.55
C SER A 387 4.26 14.30 4.24
N PHE A 388 4.91 14.37 5.40
CA PHE A 388 5.14 15.59 6.15
C PHE A 388 6.46 16.25 5.72
N GLN A 389 6.37 17.40 5.04
CA GLN A 389 7.53 18.11 4.49
C GLN A 389 8.02 19.22 5.43
N VAL A 390 9.32 19.23 5.73
CA VAL A 390 9.96 20.22 6.61
C VAL A 390 11.20 20.80 5.95
N GLU A 391 11.26 22.12 5.86
CA GLU A 391 12.48 22.82 5.44
C GLU A 391 13.47 22.90 6.61
N TYR A 392 14.76 22.75 6.31
CA TYR A 392 15.82 22.78 7.31
C TYR A 392 17.07 23.50 6.80
N GLN A 393 17.88 24.03 7.71
CA GLN A 393 19.23 24.49 7.40
C GLN A 393 20.25 23.49 7.90
N PHE A 394 21.27 23.21 7.09
CA PHE A 394 22.34 22.30 7.47
C PHE A 394 23.04 22.80 8.75
N GLY A 395 23.12 21.93 9.76
CA GLY A 395 23.66 22.24 11.09
C GLY A 395 22.63 22.70 12.12
N GLU A 396 21.35 22.83 11.75
CA GLU A 396 20.27 23.03 12.71
C GLU A 396 19.66 21.70 13.15
N SER A 397 19.19 21.65 14.40
CA SER A 397 18.39 20.53 14.90
C SER A 397 16.90 20.84 14.77
N LEU A 398 16.13 19.82 14.40
CA LEU A 398 14.67 19.82 14.35
C LEU A 398 14.10 18.99 15.50
N VAL A 399 12.87 19.28 15.91
CA VAL A 399 12.13 18.46 16.87
C VAL A 399 10.89 17.90 16.18
N PHE A 400 10.70 16.59 16.31
CA PHE A 400 9.52 15.87 15.87
C PHE A 400 8.84 15.28 17.11
N ASP A 401 7.57 15.62 17.29
CA ASP A 401 6.75 15.27 18.43
C ASP A 401 5.56 14.43 17.96
N ALA A 402 5.55 13.15 18.34
CA ALA A 402 4.46 12.22 18.09
C ALA A 402 3.68 11.84 19.35
N ALA A 403 3.78 12.64 20.43
CA ALA A 403 3.10 12.34 21.69
C ALA A 403 1.57 12.43 21.61
N GLU A 404 1.03 13.04 20.56
CA GLU A 404 -0.42 13.10 20.27
C GLU A 404 -0.94 11.89 19.48
N SER A 405 -0.06 10.98 19.04
CA SER A 405 -0.48 9.69 18.45
C SER A 405 -1.28 8.87 19.45
N TRP A 406 -2.26 8.10 18.97
CA TRP A 406 -3.19 7.36 19.81
C TRP A 406 -3.62 6.04 19.18
N ASP A 407 -4.13 5.13 19.99
CA ASP A 407 -4.63 3.83 19.55
C ASP A 407 -6.14 3.73 19.81
N PRO A 408 -6.97 3.31 18.81
CA PRO A 408 -8.42 3.17 18.98
C PRO A 408 -8.83 2.17 20.06
N ASP A 409 -7.99 1.18 20.35
CA ASP A 409 -8.23 0.11 21.32
C ASP A 409 -7.63 0.44 22.70
N SER A 410 -7.01 1.62 22.83
CA SER A 410 -6.28 2.08 24.02
C SER A 410 -5.05 1.23 24.38
N ASP A 411 -4.45 0.56 23.38
CA ASP A 411 -3.22 -0.18 23.55
C ASP A 411 -2.01 0.74 23.81
N ALA A 412 -0.97 0.17 24.42
CA ALA A 412 0.30 0.86 24.62
C ALA A 412 1.07 0.97 23.29
N LEU A 413 1.46 2.20 22.96
CA LEU A 413 2.20 2.53 21.74
C LEU A 413 3.71 2.43 21.94
N SER A 414 4.40 2.01 20.89
CA SER A 414 5.86 2.04 20.73
C SER A 414 6.22 2.92 19.54
N PHE A 415 7.29 3.70 19.68
CA PHE A 415 7.70 4.72 18.72
C PHE A 415 9.09 4.40 18.18
N GLU A 416 9.22 4.31 16.86
CA GLU A 416 10.49 4.11 16.18
C GLU A 416 10.72 5.22 15.14
N TRP A 417 11.92 5.81 15.19
CA TRP A 417 12.35 6.83 14.25
C TRP A 417 13.65 6.38 13.59
N PHE A 418 13.67 6.37 12.27
CA PHE A 418 14.89 6.03 11.54
C PHE A 418 15.01 6.82 10.24
N HIS A 419 16.25 7.05 9.83
CA HIS A 419 16.55 7.64 8.53
C HIS A 419 16.43 6.57 7.45
N TYR A 420 15.40 6.66 6.59
CA TYR A 420 15.24 5.82 5.41
C TYR A 420 16.17 6.27 4.28
N ARG A 421 17.47 6.02 4.46
CA ARG A 421 18.54 6.55 3.61
C ARG A 421 18.44 6.12 2.16
N GLU A 422 17.82 4.97 1.88
CA GLU A 422 17.74 4.40 0.53
C GLU A 422 16.80 5.21 -0.37
N ALA A 423 15.77 5.84 0.20
CA ALA A 423 14.95 6.84 -0.48
C ALA A 423 15.73 8.15 -0.78
N THR A 424 16.83 8.39 -0.06
CA THR A 424 17.70 9.56 -0.24
C THR A 424 18.84 9.31 -1.25
N GLY A 425 19.24 8.05 -1.46
CA GLY A 425 20.18 7.65 -2.50
C GLY A 425 21.66 7.95 -2.23
N ARG A 426 22.11 8.04 -0.97
CA ARG A 426 23.53 8.34 -0.63
C ARG A 426 24.15 7.30 0.31
N ASP A 427 25.43 6.99 0.08
CA ASP A 427 26.30 6.16 0.92
C ASP A 427 25.94 4.66 1.01
N LEU A 428 25.38 4.10 -0.08
CA LEU A 428 25.16 2.66 -0.25
C LEU A 428 26.30 1.97 -1.03
N GLU A 429 27.46 2.63 -1.14
CA GLU A 429 28.63 2.13 -1.86
C GLU A 429 29.85 2.09 -0.95
N GLY A 430 30.70 1.07 -1.11
CA GLY A 430 31.97 0.93 -0.41
C GLY A 430 32.16 -0.41 0.28
N PHE A 431 33.36 -0.64 0.83
CA PHE A 431 33.71 -1.89 1.51
C PHE A 431 33.09 -2.04 2.90
N THR A 432 32.57 -0.95 3.48
CA THR A 432 31.95 -0.95 4.80
C THR A 432 30.79 0.03 4.79
N ILE A 433 29.58 -0.50 4.83
CA ILE A 433 28.34 0.27 4.88
C ILE A 433 27.80 0.11 6.31
N PRO A 434 27.73 1.18 7.13
CA PRO A 434 27.15 1.07 8.46
C PRO A 434 25.65 0.76 8.34
N LEU A 435 25.10 -0.08 9.21
CA LEU A 435 23.67 -0.38 9.15
C LEU A 435 22.80 0.83 9.54
N VAL A 436 23.20 1.58 10.56
CA VAL A 436 22.53 2.82 10.90
C VAL A 436 23.17 3.94 10.09
N SER A 437 22.33 4.74 9.43
CA SER A 437 22.81 5.89 8.66
C SER A 437 23.58 6.86 9.55
N GLN A 438 24.77 7.28 9.11
CA GLN A 438 25.57 8.29 9.81
C GLN A 438 25.25 9.72 9.34
N ASN A 439 24.29 9.88 8.43
CA ASN A 439 23.93 11.17 7.84
C ASN A 439 22.94 11.97 8.70
N MET A 440 22.44 11.38 9.78
CA MET A 440 21.44 11.97 10.66
C MET A 440 21.66 11.46 12.08
N ASP A 441 21.73 12.37 13.05
CA ASP A 441 21.63 12.03 14.47
C ASP A 441 20.16 12.11 14.88
N ILE A 442 19.66 11.08 15.58
CA ILE A 442 18.30 11.02 16.10
C ILE A 442 18.42 10.71 17.59
N ALA A 443 17.96 11.64 18.44
CA ALA A 443 18.06 11.54 19.88
C ALA A 443 16.68 11.68 20.54
N ASN A 444 16.29 10.68 21.32
CA ASN A 444 15.05 10.72 22.09
C ASN A 444 15.09 11.85 23.13
N LEU A 445 14.04 12.67 23.15
CA LEU A 445 13.80 13.70 24.15
C LEU A 445 12.83 13.22 25.25
N THR A 446 12.02 12.21 24.95
CA THR A 446 11.16 11.50 25.91
C THR A 446 11.61 10.05 26.10
N ALA A 447 11.25 9.44 27.23
CA ALA A 447 11.69 8.09 27.59
C ALA A 447 11.06 6.99 26.72
N ASP A 448 9.85 7.22 26.21
CA ASP A 448 9.10 6.35 25.31
C ASP A 448 9.47 6.52 23.83
N GLY A 449 10.28 7.54 23.49
CA GLY A 449 10.69 7.83 22.11
C GLY A 449 9.64 8.57 21.28
N SER A 450 8.54 9.02 21.88
CA SER A 450 7.50 9.78 21.16
C SER A 450 7.99 11.13 20.65
N VAL A 451 8.98 11.75 21.30
CA VAL A 451 9.59 13.02 20.88
C VAL A 451 11.08 12.82 20.61
N VAL A 452 11.55 13.25 19.43
CA VAL A 452 12.95 13.15 19.01
C VAL A 452 13.52 14.49 18.54
N ARG A 453 14.79 14.71 18.85
CA ARG A 453 15.63 15.72 18.17
C ARG A 453 16.32 15.06 16.99
N VAL A 454 16.26 15.69 15.83
CA VAL A 454 16.91 15.23 14.60
C VAL A 454 17.91 16.27 14.13
N GLU A 455 19.16 15.87 13.92
CA GLU A 455 20.21 16.74 13.38
C GLU A 455 20.78 16.14 12.08
N PRO A 456 20.57 16.80 10.93
CA PRO A 456 21.21 16.44 9.68
C PRO A 456 22.73 16.62 9.74
N LEU A 457 23.48 15.51 9.63
CA LEU A 457 24.95 15.52 9.68
C LEU A 457 25.61 15.58 8.30
N LYS A 458 24.80 15.54 7.23
CA LYS A 458 25.27 15.68 5.85
C LYS A 458 24.46 16.74 5.11
N ASN A 459 25.16 17.62 4.40
CA ASN A 459 24.52 18.64 3.56
C ASN A 459 23.92 17.97 2.32
N GLN A 460 22.60 17.81 2.30
CA GLN A 460 21.84 17.17 1.24
C GLN A 460 20.61 18.02 0.88
N ALA A 461 20.12 17.85 -0.36
CA ALA A 461 18.94 18.57 -0.81
C ALA A 461 17.65 18.04 -0.18
N SER A 462 17.62 16.75 0.19
CA SER A 462 16.49 16.10 0.82
C SER A 462 16.99 14.94 1.69
N LEU A 463 16.27 14.64 2.77
CA LEU A 463 16.48 13.52 3.68
C LEU A 463 15.11 12.92 4.00
N TYR A 464 15.03 11.60 4.15
CA TYR A 464 13.78 10.90 4.46
C TYR A 464 13.84 10.34 5.88
N LEU A 465 13.03 10.90 6.77
CA LEU A 465 12.82 10.39 8.11
C LEU A 465 11.54 9.56 8.11
N CYS A 466 11.62 8.31 8.53
CA CYS A 466 10.47 7.44 8.73
C CYS A 466 10.11 7.39 10.21
N TYR A 467 8.81 7.43 10.45
CA TYR A 467 8.19 7.24 11.75
C TYR A 467 7.37 5.94 11.70
N GLY A 468 7.77 4.98 12.52
CA GLY A 468 7.01 3.77 12.79
C GLY A 468 6.29 3.92 14.12
N ILE A 469 4.99 3.62 14.12
CA ILE A 469 4.19 3.44 15.33
C ILE A 469 3.67 2.01 15.33
N SER A 470 3.91 1.31 16.43
CA SER A 470 3.41 -0.03 16.64
C SER A 470 2.82 -0.12 18.03
N LYS A 471 2.10 -1.21 18.28
CA LYS A 471 1.56 -1.50 19.60
C LYS A 471 2.08 -2.82 20.11
N SER A 472 2.29 -2.90 21.41
CA SER A 472 2.59 -4.20 22.01
C SER A 472 1.33 -5.05 21.86
N LEU A 473 1.35 -6.01 20.94
CA LEU A 473 0.40 -7.11 21.00
C LEU A 473 0.57 -7.71 22.40
N ILE A 474 -0.43 -7.56 23.28
CA ILE A 474 -0.49 -8.39 24.48
C ILE A 474 -0.62 -9.80 23.91
N THR A 475 0.52 -10.46 23.84
CA THR A 475 0.72 -11.78 23.24
C THR A 475 -0.23 -12.76 23.91
N ASN A 476 -1.40 -12.92 23.33
CA ASN A 476 -2.28 -14.06 23.41
C ASN A 476 -3.18 -13.95 22.17
N GLU A 477 -2.78 -14.61 21.08
CA GLU A 477 -3.66 -14.98 19.95
C GLU A 477 -3.78 -14.04 18.73
N ILE A 478 -2.70 -13.36 18.33
CA ILE A 478 -2.40 -13.23 16.89
C ILE A 478 -1.26 -14.18 16.54
#